data_AF-X1RVJ7-F1
#
_entry.id   AF-X1RVJ7-F1
#
_cell.length_a   1.000
_cell.length_b   1.000
_cell.length_c   1.000
_cell.angle_alpha   90.00
_cell.angle_beta   90.00
_cell.angle_gamma   90.00
#
_symmetry.space_group_name_H-M   'P 1'
#
loop_
_entity.id
_entity.type
_entity.pdbx_description
1 polymer ?
#
loop_
_entity_poly.entity_id
_entity_poly.type
_entity_poly.pdbx_seq_one_letter_code
_entity_poly.pdbx_strand_id
1 'polypeptide(L)'
;RPEFALGDSGGPFMWSTAGYGVLVDGDGGYPYTNSTDGKLEYYYGGTPTEGRRYSKTDVEYFVILGAPKEIMSGFAEITGKSPILPKWSLGFSNFEWACNETEATNMLMVFAEPVAFAYLNATL
;
A
#
# COMPACT_ATOMS: atom_id res chain seq x y z
N ARG A 1 -5.77 22.99 10.82
CA ARG A 1 -4.49 22.25 10.65
C ARG A 1 -4.93 20.86 10.23
N PRO A 2 -4.77 20.43 8.97
CA PRO A 2 -5.12 19.06 8.65
C PRO A 2 -4.07 18.18 9.34
N GLU A 3 -4.60 17.34 10.21
CA GLU A 3 -3.90 16.45 11.10
C GLU A 3 -3.37 15.30 10.23
N PHE A 4 -2.09 14.95 10.34
CA PHE A 4 -1.52 13.84 9.60
C PHE A 4 -2.31 12.56 9.94
N ALA A 5 -3.12 12.07 9.00
CA ALA A 5 -3.84 10.82 9.17
C ALA A 5 -2.80 9.68 9.17
N LEU A 6 -2.57 9.08 10.34
CA LEU A 6 -1.72 7.90 10.46
C LEU A 6 -2.32 6.77 9.62
N GLY A 7 -1.58 6.32 8.59
CA GLY A 7 -2.00 5.23 7.70
C GLY A 7 -2.63 5.66 6.37
N ASP A 8 -2.53 6.94 5.98
CA ASP A 8 -3.00 7.39 4.66
C ASP A 8 -2.14 6.81 3.52
N SER A 9 -2.78 6.59 2.36
CA SER A 9 -2.15 6.10 1.14
C SER A 9 -2.83 6.73 -0.06
N GLY A 10 -2.02 7.24 -0.98
CA GLY A 10 -2.53 7.87 -2.20
C GLY A 10 -1.46 7.93 -3.27
N GLY A 11 -1.92 8.20 -4.49
CA GLY A 11 -1.06 8.39 -5.64
C GLY A 11 -1.88 8.78 -6.88
N PRO A 12 -1.21 9.29 -7.93
CA PRO A 12 -1.85 9.70 -9.19
C PRO A 12 -2.26 8.51 -10.07
N PHE A 13 -2.98 7.55 -9.49
CA PHE A 13 -3.49 6.34 -10.15
C PHE A 13 -5.00 6.22 -9.98
N MET A 14 -5.73 6.27 -11.08
CA MET A 14 -7.20 6.14 -11.12
C MET A 14 -7.58 5.04 -12.09
N TRP A 15 -8.53 4.18 -11.74
CA TRP A 15 -8.95 3.08 -12.61
C TRP A 15 -10.42 2.72 -12.42
N SER A 16 -10.96 1.96 -13.35
CA SER A 16 -12.36 1.55 -13.38
C SER A 16 -12.51 0.06 -13.71
N THR A 17 -13.49 -0.58 -13.09
CA THR A 17 -13.93 -1.95 -13.45
C THR A 17 -14.54 -2.02 -14.85
N ALA A 18 -14.82 -0.88 -15.50
CA ALA A 18 -15.17 -0.79 -16.91
C ALA A 18 -13.99 -1.15 -17.86
N GLY A 19 -12.79 -1.35 -17.32
CA GLY A 19 -11.69 -1.99 -18.04
C GLY A 19 -10.51 -1.08 -18.40
N TYR A 20 -10.33 0.03 -17.67
CA TYR A 20 -9.23 0.97 -17.92
C TYR A 20 -8.65 1.54 -16.64
N GLY A 21 -7.37 1.93 -16.69
CA GLY A 21 -6.65 2.65 -15.66
C GLY A 21 -5.75 3.73 -16.25
N VAL A 22 -5.57 4.82 -15.51
CA VAL A 22 -4.72 5.96 -15.85
C VAL A 22 -3.77 6.21 -14.69
N LEU A 23 -2.47 6.15 -14.98
CA LEU A 23 -1.38 6.50 -14.07
C LEU A 23 -0.68 7.73 -14.62
N VAL A 24 -0.50 8.77 -13.83
CA VAL A 24 0.29 9.95 -14.21
C VAL A 24 1.54 10.01 -13.35
N ASP A 25 2.72 10.22 -13.95
CA ASP A 25 3.92 10.44 -13.15
C ASP A 25 3.92 11.87 -12.61
N GLY A 26 3.79 12.01 -11.29
CA GLY A 26 3.67 13.29 -10.61
C GLY A 26 3.98 13.22 -9.11
N ASP A 27 4.68 14.23 -8.63
CA ASP A 27 4.95 14.49 -7.21
C ASP A 27 3.77 15.29 -6.61
N GLY A 28 2.84 14.56 -6.00
CA GLY A 28 1.55 15.05 -5.53
C GLY A 28 0.56 15.29 -6.69
N GLY A 29 -0.34 16.27 -6.52
CA GLY A 29 -1.30 16.70 -7.55
C GLY A 29 -2.76 16.45 -7.18
N TYR A 30 -3.64 16.69 -8.15
CA TYR A 30 -5.07 16.82 -7.92
C TYR A 30 -5.87 15.98 -8.93
N PRO A 31 -6.16 14.69 -8.62
CA PRO A 31 -7.10 13.90 -9.38
C PRO A 31 -8.52 14.43 -9.21
N TYR A 32 -9.30 14.44 -10.28
CA TYR A 32 -10.70 14.88 -10.28
C TYR A 32 -11.56 13.86 -11.04
N THR A 33 -12.64 13.41 -10.42
CA THR A 33 -13.63 12.56 -11.07
C THR A 33 -15.03 13.11 -10.83
N ASN A 34 -15.90 12.95 -11.83
CA ASN A 34 -17.32 13.25 -11.69
C ASN A 34 -18.13 12.23 -12.49
N SER A 35 -18.99 11.48 -11.78
CA SER A 35 -19.80 10.42 -12.37
C SER A 35 -20.96 10.94 -13.21
N THR A 36 -21.38 12.19 -13.02
CA THR A 36 -22.52 12.78 -13.73
C THR A 36 -22.16 13.14 -15.17
N ASP A 37 -20.96 13.69 -15.38
CA ASP A 37 -20.44 14.08 -16.70
C ASP A 37 -19.33 13.15 -17.22
N GLY A 38 -18.97 12.12 -16.44
CA GLY A 38 -18.00 11.09 -16.83
C GLY A 38 -16.55 11.56 -16.81
N LYS A 39 -16.23 12.64 -16.09
CA LYS A 39 -14.87 13.16 -16.03
C LYS A 39 -13.93 12.26 -15.23
N LEU A 40 -12.73 12.10 -15.78
CA LEU A 40 -11.56 11.53 -15.11
C LEU A 40 -10.35 12.36 -15.56
N GLU A 41 -9.90 13.25 -14.67
CA GLU A 41 -8.92 14.29 -14.95
C GLU A 41 -7.84 14.28 -13.89
N TYR A 42 -6.64 14.76 -14.25
CA TYR A 42 -5.55 14.96 -13.29
C TYR A 42 -4.85 16.28 -13.60
N TYR A 43 -4.54 17.03 -12.54
CA TYR A 43 -3.82 18.28 -12.62
C TYR A 43 -2.61 18.25 -11.70
N TYR A 44 -1.44 18.64 -12.20
CA TYR A 44 -0.30 18.92 -11.32
C TYR A 44 -0.62 20.06 -10.34
N GLY A 45 -1.32 21.10 -10.81
CA GLY A 45 -1.72 22.25 -10.01
C GLY A 45 -0.54 23.00 -9.38
N GLY A 46 -0.85 23.84 -8.39
CA GLY A 46 0.16 24.50 -7.56
C GLY A 46 0.88 23.53 -6.61
N THR A 47 1.91 24.02 -5.91
CA THR A 47 2.63 23.23 -4.90
C THR A 47 1.64 22.72 -3.84
N PRO A 48 1.56 21.39 -3.62
CA PRO A 48 0.63 20.82 -2.66
C PRO A 48 1.14 21.01 -1.22
N THR A 49 0.34 20.62 -0.22
CA THR A 49 0.62 20.94 1.20
C THR A 49 1.89 20.27 1.71
N GLU A 50 2.18 19.06 1.22
CA GLU A 50 3.38 18.27 1.46
C GLU A 50 4.63 18.81 0.75
N GLY A 51 4.48 19.82 -0.12
CA GLY A 51 5.53 20.36 -0.97
C GLY A 51 5.69 19.60 -2.28
N ARG A 52 6.54 20.12 -3.18
CA ARG A 52 6.90 19.45 -4.44
C ARG A 52 8.40 19.59 -4.67
N ARG A 53 9.09 18.46 -4.79
CA ARG A 53 10.54 18.39 -5.01
C ARG A 53 10.88 18.02 -6.45
N TYR A 54 10.00 17.28 -7.11
CA TYR A 54 10.15 16.89 -8.51
C TYR A 54 9.09 17.61 -9.36
N SER A 55 9.54 18.60 -10.14
CA SER A 55 8.71 19.30 -11.13
C SER A 55 9.02 18.78 -12.53
N LYS A 56 7.98 18.44 -13.29
CA LYS A 56 8.09 18.01 -14.69
C LYS A 56 7.58 19.12 -15.62
N THR A 57 8.23 19.29 -16.77
CA THR A 57 7.78 20.23 -17.82
C THR A 57 6.87 19.54 -18.84
N ASP A 58 7.08 18.25 -19.04
CA ASP A 58 6.28 17.34 -19.84
C ASP A 58 5.24 16.60 -18.96
N VAL A 59 4.24 16.01 -19.63
CA VAL A 59 3.23 15.17 -18.98
C VAL A 59 3.48 13.73 -19.38
N GLU A 60 3.95 12.92 -18.44
CA GLU A 60 4.11 11.48 -18.64
C GLU A 60 2.96 10.73 -17.97
N TYR A 61 2.26 9.92 -18.75
CA TYR A 61 1.12 9.14 -18.27
C TYR A 61 1.02 7.81 -19.00
N PHE A 62 0.35 6.87 -18.35
CA PHE A 62 0.14 5.51 -18.84
C PHE A 62 -1.35 5.19 -18.82
N VAL A 63 -1.83 4.59 -19.92
CA VAL A 63 -3.18 4.05 -20.02
C VAL A 63 -3.07 2.53 -20.05
N ILE A 64 -3.76 1.89 -19.11
CA ILE A 64 -3.74 0.44 -18.93
C ILE A 64 -5.15 -0.08 -19.20
N LEU A 65 -5.28 -1.12 -20.02
CA LEU A 65 -6.56 -1.71 -20.40
C LEU A 65 -6.65 -3.16 -19.94
N GLY A 66 -7.82 -3.58 -19.48
CA GLY A 66 -8.09 -4.97 -19.09
C GLY A 66 -8.95 -5.10 -17.84
N ALA A 67 -9.11 -6.33 -17.37
CA ALA A 67 -9.74 -6.63 -16.09
C ALA A 67 -8.92 -6.07 -14.92
N PRO A 68 -9.51 -5.95 -13.71
CA PRO A 68 -8.83 -5.34 -12.56
C PRO A 68 -7.46 -5.96 -12.23
N LYS A 69 -7.29 -7.28 -12.40
CA LYS A 69 -5.99 -7.95 -12.17
C LYS A 69 -4.93 -7.53 -13.19
N GLU A 70 -5.32 -7.35 -14.43
CA GLU A 70 -4.42 -6.92 -15.52
C GLU A 70 -4.03 -5.45 -15.33
N ILE A 71 -4.98 -4.61 -14.91
CA ILE A 71 -4.72 -3.21 -14.55
C ILE A 71 -3.70 -3.11 -13.41
N MET A 72 -3.91 -3.85 -12.32
CA MET A 72 -2.98 -3.84 -11.18
C MET A 72 -1.61 -4.44 -11.53
N SER A 73 -1.59 -5.47 -12.37
CA SER A 73 -0.32 -6.02 -12.87
C SER A 73 0.42 -4.99 -13.73
N GLY A 74 -0.28 -4.29 -14.64
CA GLY A 74 0.31 -3.24 -15.47
C GLY A 74 0.85 -2.07 -14.63
N PHE A 75 0.13 -1.66 -13.59
CA PHE A 75 0.61 -0.67 -12.63
C PHE A 75 1.94 -1.11 -12.00
N ALA A 76 2.01 -2.35 -11.52
CA ALA A 76 3.23 -2.90 -10.90
C ALA A 76 4.40 -3.09 -11.89
N GLU A 77 4.15 -3.32 -13.18
CA GLU A 77 5.22 -3.33 -14.20
C GLU A 77 5.82 -1.94 -14.40
N ILE A 78 5.02 -0.88 -14.28
CA ILE A 78 5.48 0.50 -14.45
C ILE A 78 6.16 1.01 -13.17
N THR A 79 5.56 0.79 -12.00
CA THR A 79 6.04 1.37 -10.72
C THR A 79 6.98 0.45 -9.95
N GLY A 80 7.11 -0.81 -10.37
CA GLY A 80 7.94 -1.82 -9.72
C GLY A 80 7.12 -2.84 -8.91
N LYS A 81 7.53 -4.10 -9.02
CA LYS A 81 6.94 -5.22 -8.27
C LYS A 81 7.52 -5.27 -6.85
N SER A 82 6.67 -5.61 -5.88
CA SER A 82 7.14 -5.87 -4.52
C SER A 82 8.07 -7.09 -4.49
N PRO A 83 9.22 -7.02 -3.81
CA PRO A 83 10.02 -8.20 -3.49
C PRO A 83 9.22 -9.21 -2.66
N ILE A 84 9.64 -10.48 -2.70
CA ILE A 84 9.08 -11.53 -1.85
C ILE A 84 9.48 -11.25 -0.40
N LEU A 85 8.49 -11.12 0.48
CA LEU A 85 8.70 -10.94 1.90
C LEU A 85 9.30 -12.21 2.54
N PRO A 86 10.10 -12.09 3.63
CA PRO A 86 10.62 -13.26 4.32
C PRO A 86 9.48 -14.12 4.87
N LYS A 87 9.64 -15.44 4.85
CA LYS A 87 8.57 -16.39 5.22
C LYS A 87 7.94 -16.12 6.59
N TRP A 88 8.75 -15.70 7.57
CA TRP A 88 8.28 -15.40 8.93
C TRP A 88 7.33 -14.19 9.00
N SER A 89 7.33 -13.30 8.01
CA SER A 89 6.41 -12.15 7.96
C SER A 89 4.95 -12.54 7.73
N LEU A 90 4.71 -13.76 7.25
CA LEU A 90 3.36 -14.35 7.15
C LEU A 90 2.86 -14.92 8.48
N GLY A 91 3.75 -15.03 9.48
CA GLY A 91 3.42 -15.49 10.82
C GLY A 91 2.83 -14.38 11.68
N PHE A 92 2.49 -14.75 12.91
CA PHE A 92 2.06 -13.79 13.92
C PHE A 92 3.22 -12.87 14.32
N SER A 93 2.94 -11.57 14.42
CA SER A 93 3.89 -10.56 14.91
C SER A 93 3.26 -9.79 16.06
N ASN A 94 3.91 -9.79 17.23
CA ASN A 94 3.51 -9.00 18.39
C ASN A 94 4.35 -7.72 18.46
N PHE A 95 3.70 -6.56 18.42
CA PHE A 95 4.35 -5.25 18.55
C PHE A 95 3.90 -4.60 19.86
N GLU A 96 4.85 -4.22 20.70
CA GLU A 96 4.59 -3.60 22.00
C GLU A 96 5.55 -2.43 22.23
N TRP A 97 5.01 -1.32 22.73
CA TRP A 97 5.81 -0.17 23.12
C TRP A 97 6.17 -0.29 24.61
N ALA A 98 7.43 0.00 24.94
CA ALA A 98 7.98 -0.06 26.30
C ALA A 98 8.07 -1.47 26.91
N CYS A 99 8.39 -2.47 26.08
CA CYS A 99 8.69 -3.84 26.51
C CYS A 99 10.18 -3.99 26.88
N ASN A 100 10.47 -4.57 28.05
CA ASN A 100 11.83 -4.97 28.43
C ASN A 100 12.11 -6.45 28.12
N GLU A 101 13.37 -6.88 28.25
CA GLU A 101 13.79 -8.24 27.90
C GLU A 101 13.07 -9.34 28.72
N THR A 102 12.79 -9.07 30.00
CA THR A 102 12.09 -10.04 30.86
C THR A 102 10.66 -10.23 30.40
N GLU A 103 9.96 -9.14 30.07
CA GLU A 103 8.61 -9.18 29.50
C GLU A 103 8.58 -9.88 28.15
N ALA A 104 9.50 -9.53 27.24
CA ALA A 104 9.58 -10.16 25.92
C ALA A 104 9.83 -11.67 26.02
N THR A 105 10.76 -12.10 26.86
CA THR A 105 11.08 -13.53 27.05
C THR A 105 9.91 -14.28 27.68
N ASN A 106 9.25 -13.70 28.68
CA ASN A 106 8.07 -14.31 29.28
C ASN A 106 6.94 -14.47 28.26
N MET A 107 6.73 -13.48 27.39
CA MET A 107 5.73 -13.56 26.32
C MET A 107 6.08 -14.65 25.30
N LEU A 108 7.36 -14.80 24.91
CA LEU A 108 7.80 -15.89 24.04
C LEU A 108 7.47 -17.26 24.63
N MET A 109 7.72 -17.46 25.92
CA MET A 109 7.40 -18.72 26.61
C MET A 109 5.89 -18.99 26.60
N VAL A 110 5.07 -17.98 26.91
CA VAL A 110 3.61 -18.10 26.88
C VAL A 110 3.09 -18.46 25.48
N PHE A 111 3.66 -17.90 24.41
CA PHE A 111 3.26 -18.26 23.05
C PHE A 111 3.78 -19.64 22.61
N ALA A 112 4.91 -20.10 23.14
CA ALA A 112 5.51 -21.39 22.79
C ALA A 112 4.84 -22.59 23.50
N GLU A 113 4.45 -22.44 24.76
CA GLU A 113 3.88 -23.52 25.60
C GLU A 113 2.63 -24.20 25.00
N PRO A 114 1.60 -23.48 24.51
CA PRO A 114 0.42 -24.11 23.90
C PRO A 114 0.74 -24.87 22.61
N VAL A 115 1.74 -24.39 21.86
CA VAL A 115 2.17 -24.99 20.60
C VAL A 115 2.84 -26.34 20.88
N ALA A 116 3.71 -26.42 21.89
CA ALA A 116 4.36 -27.67 22.29
C ALA A 116 3.35 -28.74 22.76
N PHE A 117 2.32 -28.36 23.52
CA PHE A 117 1.28 -29.29 24.00
C PHE A 117 0.41 -29.84 22.86
N ALA A 118 0.10 -29.03 21.85
CA ALA A 118 -0.71 -29.46 20.70
C ALA A 118 0.03 -30.49 19.81
N TYR A 119 1.34 -30.33 19.59
CA TYR A 119 2.13 -31.30 18.82
C TYR A 119 2.31 -32.65 19.54
N LEU A 120 2.40 -32.64 20.88
CA LEU A 120 2.53 -33.86 21.69
C LEU A 120 1.24 -34.69 21.67
N ASN A 121 0.06 -34.05 21.69
CA ASN A 121 -1.23 -34.74 21.65
C ASN A 121 -1.70 -35.17 20.26
N ALA A 122 -1.10 -34.63 19.18
CA ALA A 122 -1.42 -35.03 17.81
C ALA A 122 -0.59 -36.23 17.31
N THR A 123 0.36 -36.72 18.12
CA THR A 123 1.26 -37.85 17.80
C THR A 123 1.06 -39.08 18.71
N LEU A 124 0.01 -39.07 19.55
CA LEU A 124 -0.51 -40.22 20.32
C LEU A 124 -1.89 -40.62 19.78
#